data_AF-A0A925RRY5-F1
#
_entry.id   AF-A0A925RRY5-F1
#
_cell.length_a   1.000
_cell.length_b   1.000
_cell.length_c   1.000
_cell.angle_alpha   90.00
_cell.angle_beta   90.00
_cell.angle_gamma   90.00
#
_symmetry.space_group_name_H-M   'P 1'
#
loop_
_entity.id
_entity.type
_entity.pdbx_description
1 polymer ?
#
loop_
_entity_poly.entity_id
_entity_poly.type
_entity_poly.pdbx_seq_one_letter_code
_entity_poly.pdbx_strand_id
1 'polypeptide(L)'
;MRVGISRAVLCALLVTAVAPAIAQAPDVAAQIKVIENQPADLDRATWKDRRRDAARKLGQSKDKRAVPVLIKLAETETFDIIGEIAIEALGNLGDAAAAPTLQKISADPARDKATRELARKALGKLGSEAAKPVAPPKPAVVPGKPAAPVAQVSPT
;
A
#
# COMPACT_ATOMS: atom_id res chain seq x y z
N MET A 1 -43.90 -20.68 -46.65
CA MET A 1 -42.64 -20.72 -47.44
C MET A 1 -42.01 -19.33 -47.32
N ARG A 2 -40.81 -19.05 -46.81
CA ARG A 2 -39.62 -19.82 -46.43
C ARG A 2 -38.96 -19.15 -45.21
N VAL A 3 -38.27 -19.96 -44.43
CA VAL A 3 -37.36 -19.61 -43.32
C VAL A 3 -36.14 -18.84 -43.84
N GLY A 4 -35.63 -17.91 -43.03
CA GLY A 4 -34.32 -17.26 -43.22
C GLY A 4 -33.79 -16.72 -41.89
N ILE A 5 -33.12 -17.58 -41.13
CA ILE A 5 -32.40 -17.24 -39.90
C ILE A 5 -31.09 -16.53 -40.28
N SER A 6 -30.65 -15.61 -39.40
CA SER A 6 -29.27 -15.09 -39.25
C SER A 6 -29.07 -13.64 -39.71
N ARG A 7 -29.01 -12.73 -38.72
CA ARG A 7 -27.79 -11.98 -38.34
C ARG A 7 -28.13 -11.05 -37.17
N ALA A 8 -28.20 -11.67 -36.00
CA ALA A 8 -27.76 -11.00 -34.79
C ALA A 8 -26.27 -10.61 -34.97
N VAL A 9 -25.84 -9.58 -34.23
CA VAL A 9 -24.47 -9.07 -34.14
C VAL A 9 -24.12 -8.09 -35.26
N LEU A 10 -24.29 -6.80 -35.02
CA LEU A 10 -23.16 -5.87 -34.78
C LEU A 10 -23.71 -4.45 -34.49
N CYS A 11 -24.26 -4.24 -33.29
CA CYS A 11 -24.49 -2.88 -32.77
C CYS A 11 -23.13 -2.22 -32.56
N ALA A 12 -22.79 -1.29 -33.44
CA ALA A 12 -21.54 -0.55 -33.44
C ALA A 12 -21.48 0.43 -32.27
N LEU A 13 -20.39 0.28 -31.49
CA LEU A 13 -19.61 1.32 -30.82
C LEU A 13 -20.29 2.08 -29.68
N LEU A 14 -20.19 1.44 -28.51
CA LEU A 14 -20.20 2.07 -27.20
C LEU A 14 -19.05 3.09 -27.07
N VAL A 15 -19.39 4.31 -26.63
CA VAL A 15 -18.83 5.07 -25.49
C VAL A 15 -17.35 4.72 -25.16
N THR A 16 -16.39 5.64 -25.15
CA THR A 16 -16.20 6.59 -24.02
C THR A 16 -15.11 7.64 -24.31
N ALA A 17 -15.37 8.83 -23.76
CA ALA A 17 -14.53 10.01 -23.66
C ALA A 17 -13.02 9.77 -23.47
N VAL A 18 -12.24 10.48 -24.28
CA VAL A 18 -10.83 10.74 -24.02
C VAL A 18 -10.71 12.01 -23.18
N ALA A 19 -9.99 11.87 -22.05
CA ALA A 19 -9.49 12.89 -21.11
C ALA A 19 -10.50 13.44 -20.06
N PRO A 20 -10.09 13.67 -18.80
CA PRO A 20 -8.77 14.19 -18.44
C PRO A 20 -7.98 13.41 -17.37
N ALA A 21 -6.66 13.58 -17.46
CA ALA A 21 -5.71 13.41 -16.38
C ALA A 21 -6.12 14.30 -15.18
N ILE A 22 -6.93 13.73 -14.28
CA ILE A 22 -7.13 14.23 -12.93
C ILE A 22 -6.39 13.25 -12.03
N ALA A 23 -5.58 13.81 -11.14
CA ALA A 23 -4.78 13.15 -10.13
C ALA A 23 -5.59 12.18 -9.24
N GLN A 24 -5.91 10.99 -9.76
CA GLN A 24 -6.34 9.89 -8.92
C GLN A 24 -5.10 9.45 -8.15
N ALA A 25 -5.13 9.64 -6.83
CA ALA A 25 -4.24 8.91 -5.94
C ALA A 25 -4.21 7.47 -6.46
N PRO A 26 -3.03 6.96 -6.86
CA PRO A 26 -2.98 5.67 -7.51
C PRO A 26 -3.60 4.66 -6.55
N ASP A 27 -4.62 3.94 -7.02
CA ASP A 27 -5.30 2.94 -6.21
C ASP A 27 -4.23 2.04 -5.59
N VAL A 28 -4.12 2.09 -4.27
CA VAL A 28 -3.05 1.42 -3.52
C VAL A 28 -3.10 -0.08 -3.84
N ALA A 29 -4.30 -0.65 -4.02
CA ALA A 29 -4.45 -2.04 -4.41
C ALA A 29 -3.97 -2.31 -5.84
N ALA A 30 -4.20 -1.40 -6.79
CA ALA A 30 -3.64 -1.52 -8.15
C ALA A 30 -2.11 -1.48 -8.16
N GLN A 31 -1.47 -0.62 -7.36
CA GLN A 31 0.00 -0.56 -7.27
C GLN A 31 0.58 -1.82 -6.59
N ILE A 32 -0.09 -2.31 -5.55
CA ILE A 32 0.26 -3.58 -4.90
C ILE A 32 0.21 -4.72 -5.93
N LYS A 33 -0.84 -4.78 -6.75
CA LYS A 33 -0.98 -5.81 -7.79
C LYS A 33 0.18 -5.78 -8.79
N VAL A 34 0.65 -4.60 -9.19
CA VAL A 34 1.81 -4.44 -10.10
C VAL A 34 3.11 -4.93 -9.46
N ILE A 35 3.26 -4.73 -8.15
CA ILE A 35 4.44 -5.17 -7.40
C ILE A 35 4.48 -6.69 -7.23
N GLU A 36 3.33 -7.32 -7.00
CA GLU A 36 3.22 -8.74 -6.70
C GLU A 36 3.20 -9.61 -7.95
N ASN A 37 2.54 -9.17 -9.02
CA ASN A 37 2.31 -9.98 -10.21
C ASN A 37 2.85 -9.31 -11.47
N GLN A 38 3.77 -10.00 -12.15
CA GLN A 38 4.18 -9.63 -13.50
C GLN A 38 3.05 -9.95 -14.48
N PRO A 39 2.51 -8.97 -15.23
CA PRO A 39 1.59 -9.26 -16.31
C PRO A 39 2.33 -10.01 -17.44
N ALA A 40 1.67 -11.01 -18.03
CA ALA A 40 2.27 -11.90 -19.03
C ALA A 40 2.76 -11.15 -20.28
N ASP A 41 2.14 -10.02 -20.59
CA ASP A 41 2.43 -9.20 -21.77
C ASP A 41 3.62 -8.25 -21.60
N LEU A 42 4.27 -8.20 -20.44
CA LEU A 42 5.40 -7.29 -20.19
C LEU A 42 6.73 -8.02 -20.03
N ASP A 43 7.74 -7.52 -20.74
CA ASP A 43 9.13 -7.88 -20.51
C ASP A 43 9.58 -7.56 -19.09
N ARG A 44 10.53 -8.35 -18.57
CA ARG A 44 11.03 -8.22 -17.20
C ARG A 44 11.60 -6.84 -16.90
N ALA A 45 12.27 -6.21 -17.85
CA ALA A 45 12.84 -4.87 -17.71
C ALA A 45 11.72 -3.81 -17.52
N THR A 46 10.73 -3.82 -18.40
CA THR A 46 9.58 -2.91 -18.33
C THR A 46 8.75 -3.13 -17.08
N TRP A 47 8.60 -4.39 -16.64
CA TRP A 47 7.94 -4.70 -15.37
C TRP A 47 8.70 -4.13 -14.17
N LYS A 48 10.04 -4.24 -14.15
CA LYS A 48 10.87 -3.62 -13.10
C LYS A 48 10.67 -2.10 -13.02
N ASP A 49 10.65 -1.41 -14.15
CA ASP A 49 10.37 0.03 -14.17
C ASP A 49 9.00 0.36 -13.57
N ARG A 50 7.98 -0.41 -13.92
CA ARG A 50 6.63 -0.24 -13.35
C ARG A 50 6.57 -0.55 -11.85
N ARG A 51 7.28 -1.58 -11.37
CA ARG A 51 7.39 -1.88 -9.92
C ARG A 51 8.06 -0.74 -9.17
N ARG A 52 9.09 -0.13 -9.77
CA ARG A 52 9.79 1.04 -9.22
C ARG A 52 8.84 2.22 -9.04
N ASP A 53 8.06 2.54 -10.07
CA ASP A 53 7.07 3.62 -10.00
C ASP A 53 5.93 3.31 -9.03
N ALA A 54 5.51 2.05 -8.96
CA ALA A 54 4.52 1.59 -7.99
C ALA A 54 4.99 1.77 -6.55
N ALA A 55 6.21 1.34 -6.22
CA ALA A 55 6.79 1.50 -4.88
C ALA A 55 6.87 2.97 -4.46
N ARG A 56 7.28 3.86 -5.38
CA ARG A 56 7.33 5.31 -5.15
C ARG A 56 5.94 5.89 -4.87
N LYS A 57 4.96 5.53 -5.69
CA LYS A 57 3.56 5.95 -5.54
C LYS A 57 2.96 5.48 -4.23
N LEU A 58 3.27 4.25 -3.82
CA LEU A 58 2.85 3.70 -2.53
C LEU A 58 3.42 4.50 -1.36
N GLY A 59 4.71 4.86 -1.38
CA GLY A 59 5.30 5.74 -0.36
C GLY A 59 4.67 7.14 -0.30
N GLN A 60 4.28 7.68 -1.46
CA GLN A 60 3.61 8.99 -1.55
C GLN A 60 2.13 8.94 -1.14
N SER A 61 1.49 7.77 -1.18
CA SER A 61 0.07 7.62 -0.89
C SER A 61 -0.30 7.89 0.57
N LYS A 62 0.68 7.82 1.49
CA LYS A 62 0.47 7.87 2.95
C LYS A 62 -0.49 6.79 3.49
N ASP A 63 -0.77 5.77 2.67
CA ASP A 63 -1.65 4.67 3.03
C ASP A 63 -0.85 3.55 3.69
N LYS A 64 -1.18 3.25 4.94
CA LYS A 64 -0.55 2.18 5.72
C LYS A 64 -0.77 0.79 5.13
N ARG A 65 -1.77 0.59 4.27
CA ARG A 65 -1.97 -0.67 3.53
C ARG A 65 -0.78 -1.01 2.62
N ALA A 66 0.03 -0.02 2.24
CA ALA A 66 1.23 -0.22 1.45
C ALA A 66 2.42 -0.79 2.26
N VAL A 67 2.42 -0.62 3.58
CA VAL A 67 3.52 -1.01 4.47
C VAL A 67 3.94 -2.48 4.31
N PRO A 68 3.05 -3.49 4.38
CA PRO A 68 3.47 -4.89 4.25
C PRO A 68 4.11 -5.21 2.89
N VAL A 69 3.64 -4.57 1.82
CA VAL A 69 4.15 -4.79 0.46
C VAL A 69 5.50 -4.12 0.27
N LEU A 70 5.68 -2.93 0.83
CA LEU A 70 6.97 -2.23 0.83
C LEU A 70 8.01 -2.93 1.73
N ILE A 71 7.60 -3.51 2.87
CA ILE A 71 8.47 -4.34 3.71
C ILE A 71 9.00 -5.53 2.89
N LYS A 72 8.08 -6.27 2.25
CA LYS A 72 8.46 -7.42 1.41
C LYS A 72 9.42 -7.00 0.30
N LEU A 73 9.15 -5.88 -0.38
CA LEU A 73 10.04 -5.33 -1.40
C LEU A 73 11.44 -5.00 -0.87
N ALA A 74 11.53 -4.34 0.30
CA ALA A 74 12.80 -3.98 0.90
C ALA A 74 13.65 -5.21 1.28
N GLU A 75 12.99 -6.32 1.64
CA GLU A 75 13.64 -7.59 1.95
C GLU A 75 14.06 -8.36 0.69
N THR A 76 13.21 -8.43 -0.34
CA THR A 76 13.48 -9.22 -1.55
C THR A 76 14.43 -8.50 -2.52
N GLU A 77 14.25 -7.20 -2.74
CA GLU A 77 15.02 -6.41 -3.70
C GLU A 77 16.30 -5.88 -3.02
N THR A 78 17.25 -6.78 -2.79
CA THR A 78 18.47 -6.48 -2.00
C THR A 78 19.49 -5.63 -2.75
N PHE A 79 19.63 -5.84 -4.06
CA PHE A 79 20.65 -5.21 -4.91
C PHE A 79 20.05 -4.32 -6.01
N ASP A 80 18.73 -4.14 -6.00
CA ASP A 80 18.01 -3.34 -6.98
C ASP A 80 17.55 -2.03 -6.34
N ILE A 81 17.55 -0.95 -7.11
CA ILE A 81 17.12 0.37 -6.66
C ILE A 81 15.67 0.38 -6.13
N ILE A 82 14.87 -0.61 -6.54
CA ILE A 82 13.52 -0.83 -6.01
C ILE A 82 13.54 -1.02 -4.49
N GLY A 83 14.54 -1.72 -3.94
CA GLY A 83 14.68 -1.91 -2.49
C GLY A 83 14.96 -0.63 -1.74
N GLU A 84 15.83 0.24 -2.28
CA GLU A 84 16.09 1.57 -1.71
C GLU A 84 14.84 2.44 -1.72
N ILE A 85 14.08 2.43 -2.81
CA ILE A 85 12.81 3.17 -2.91
C ILE A 85 11.80 2.64 -1.89
N ALA A 86 11.75 1.32 -1.67
CA ALA A 86 10.89 0.74 -0.66
C ALA A 86 11.27 1.19 0.76
N ILE A 87 12.56 1.20 1.09
CA ILE A 87 13.09 1.70 2.37
C ILE A 87 12.72 3.17 2.59
N GLU A 88 12.91 4.01 1.57
CA GLU A 88 12.55 5.43 1.65
C GLU A 88 11.04 5.62 1.82
N ALA A 89 10.25 4.86 1.05
CA ALA A 89 8.79 4.87 1.13
C ALA A 89 8.30 4.48 2.53
N LEU A 90 8.87 3.44 3.14
CA LEU A 90 8.55 3.03 4.52
C LEU A 90 8.84 4.16 5.53
N GLY A 91 9.99 4.83 5.39
CA GLY A 91 10.32 5.99 6.23
C GLY A 91 9.35 7.16 6.07
N ASN A 92 8.84 7.38 4.84
CA ASN A 92 7.87 8.43 4.54
C ASN A 92 6.43 8.07 4.94
N LEU A 93 6.10 6.78 5.10
CA LEU A 93 4.81 6.33 5.62
C LEU A 93 4.72 6.46 7.15
N GLY A 94 5.87 6.51 7.84
CA GLY A 94 5.89 6.73 9.28
C GLY A 94 5.31 5.57 10.10
N ASP A 95 5.12 4.38 9.51
CA ASP A 95 4.52 3.26 10.21
C ASP A 95 5.55 2.45 11.01
N ALA A 96 5.31 2.32 12.31
CA ALA A 96 6.19 1.60 13.24
C ALA A 96 6.33 0.10 12.89
N ALA A 97 5.39 -0.49 12.15
CA ALA A 97 5.49 -1.87 11.68
C ALA A 97 6.71 -2.11 10.76
N ALA A 98 7.25 -1.05 10.13
CA ALA A 98 8.45 -1.12 9.32
C ALA A 98 9.76 -1.10 10.13
N ALA A 99 9.72 -0.69 11.40
CA ALA A 99 10.89 -0.58 12.25
C ALA A 99 11.75 -1.85 12.36
N PRO A 100 11.20 -3.06 12.60
CA PRO A 100 12.03 -4.27 12.71
C PRO A 100 12.76 -4.59 11.41
N THR A 101 12.10 -4.47 10.26
CA THR A 101 12.72 -4.70 8.95
C THR A 101 13.81 -3.67 8.66
N LEU A 102 13.55 -2.39 8.92
CA LEU A 102 14.55 -1.34 8.70
C LEU A 102 15.75 -1.49 9.65
N GLN A 103 15.55 -1.92 10.90
CA GLN A 103 16.66 -2.23 11.82
C GLN A 103 17.52 -3.37 11.27
N LYS A 104 16.88 -4.46 10.82
CA LYS A 104 17.58 -5.59 10.21
C LYS A 104 18.40 -5.15 9.00
N ILE A 105 17.82 -4.38 8.07
CA ILE A 105 18.52 -3.86 6.88
C ILE A 105 19.68 -2.93 7.27
N SER A 106 19.50 -2.08 8.30
CA SER A 106 20.55 -1.16 8.75
C SER A 106 21.76 -1.88 9.36
N ALA A 107 21.56 -3.06 9.93
CA ALA A 107 22.58 -3.88 10.58
C ALA A 107 23.14 -4.99 9.67
N ASP A 108 22.57 -5.19 8.48
CA ASP A 108 22.95 -6.27 7.57
C ASP A 108 24.23 -5.92 6.79
N PRO A 109 25.38 -6.57 7.06
CA PRO A 109 26.64 -6.28 6.38
C PRO A 109 26.62 -6.65 4.90
N ALA A 110 25.69 -7.51 4.45
CA ALA A 110 25.53 -7.88 3.04
C ALA A 110 24.88 -6.77 2.20
N ARG A 111 24.26 -5.77 2.86
CA ARG A 111 23.70 -4.59 2.19
C ARG A 111 24.75 -3.54 1.95
N ASP A 112 24.63 -2.80 0.85
CA ASP A 112 25.49 -1.66 0.58
C ASP A 112 25.43 -0.60 1.70
N LYS A 113 26.54 0.09 1.91
CA LYS A 113 26.65 1.15 2.92
C LYS A 113 25.56 2.22 2.72
N ALA A 114 25.24 2.54 1.47
CA ALA A 114 24.18 3.49 1.13
C ALA A 114 22.79 3.00 1.61
N THR A 115 22.44 1.74 1.34
CA THR A 115 21.18 1.12 1.76
C THR A 115 21.06 1.07 3.28
N ARG A 116 22.15 0.75 4.00
CA ARG A 116 22.15 0.73 5.47
C ARG A 116 21.90 2.12 6.06
N GLU A 117 22.55 3.15 5.51
CA GLU A 117 22.35 4.54 5.95
C GLU A 117 20.94 5.04 5.60
N LEU A 118 20.40 4.63 4.45
CA LEU A 118 19.02 4.92 4.07
C LEU A 118 18.02 4.32 5.07
N ALA A 119 18.23 3.07 5.47
CA ALA A 119 17.42 2.39 6.48
C ALA A 119 17.51 3.09 7.85
N ARG A 120 18.71 3.53 8.26
CA ARG A 120 18.90 4.34 9.48
C ARG A 120 18.15 5.67 9.43
N LYS A 121 18.20 6.36 8.28
CA LYS A 121 17.43 7.59 8.05
C LYS A 121 15.92 7.34 8.10
N ALA A 122 15.45 6.26 7.47
CA ALA A 122 14.05 5.86 7.50
C ALA A 122 13.57 5.56 8.93
N LEU A 123 14.37 4.86 9.74
CA LEU A 123 14.10 4.65 11.17
C LEU A 123 14.00 5.98 11.93
N GLY A 124 14.89 6.93 11.67
CA GLY A 124 14.83 8.27 12.25
C GLY A 124 13.54 9.01 11.88
N LYS A 125 13.07 8.86 10.64
CA LYS A 125 11.77 9.39 10.20
C LYS A 125 10.59 8.72 10.89
N LEU A 126 10.63 7.40 11.11
CA LEU A 126 9.58 6.70 11.86
C LEU A 126 9.42 7.28 13.27
N GLY A 127 10.53 7.52 13.99
CA GLY A 127 10.49 8.13 15.32
C GLY A 127 10.01 9.59 15.33
N SER A 128 10.28 10.33 14.25
CA SER A 128 9.86 11.73 14.08
C SER A 128 8.38 11.85 13.70
N GLU A 129 7.87 10.90 12.90
CA GLU A 129 6.50 10.90 12.42
C GLU A 129 5.54 10.21 13.40
N ALA A 130 6.03 9.23 14.18
CA ALA A 130 5.33 8.70 15.36
C ALA A 130 5.15 9.77 16.46
N ALA A 131 6.00 10.80 16.49
CA ALA A 131 5.88 11.94 17.39
C ALA A 131 4.84 12.97 16.94
N LYS A 132 4.32 12.89 15.70
CA LYS A 132 3.09 13.62 15.33
C LYS A 132 1.91 12.78 15.84
N PRO A 133 1.08 13.31 16.75
CA PRO A 133 -0.04 12.54 17.27
C PRO A 133 -0.93 12.12 16.10
N VAL A 134 -0.97 10.82 15.83
CA VAL A 134 -2.09 10.20 15.13
C VAL A 134 -3.30 10.54 15.99
N ALA A 135 -4.15 11.44 15.49
CA ALA A 135 -5.42 11.77 16.14
C ALA A 135 -6.09 10.45 16.56
N PRO A 136 -6.55 10.31 17.82
CA PRO A 136 -7.18 9.08 18.26
C PRO A 136 -8.34 8.76 17.30
N PRO A 137 -8.60 7.47 16.99
CA PRO A 137 -9.80 7.11 16.26
C PRO A 137 -10.98 7.72 17.00
N LYS A 138 -11.81 8.51 16.29
CA LYS A 138 -13.08 9.00 16.85
C LYS A 138 -13.78 7.79 17.50
N PRO A 139 -14.24 7.89 18.76
CA PRO A 139 -14.87 6.75 19.41
C PRO A 139 -16.05 6.32 18.55
N ALA A 140 -15.92 5.14 17.94
CA ALA A 140 -17.04 4.46 17.35
C ALA A 140 -18.04 4.25 18.49
N VAL A 141 -19.18 4.93 18.41
CA VAL A 141 -20.34 4.66 19.24
C VAL A 141 -20.62 3.18 19.10
N VAL A 142 -20.28 2.40 20.13
CA VAL A 142 -20.81 1.06 20.31
C VAL A 142 -22.28 1.23 20.71
N PRO A 143 -23.25 0.87 19.85
CA PRO A 143 -24.65 0.86 20.28
C PRO A 143 -24.80 -0.17 21.39
N GLY A 144 -25.51 0.24 22.43
CA GLY A 144 -25.51 -0.38 23.75
C GLY A 144 -25.82 -1.87 23.74
N LYS A 145 -25.06 -2.59 24.56
CA LYS A 145 -25.55 -3.85 25.12
C LYS A 145 -26.54 -3.48 26.22
N PRO A 146 -27.83 -3.88 26.15
CA PRO A 146 -28.77 -3.59 27.23
C PRO A 146 -28.28 -4.25 28.52
N ALA A 147 -28.11 -3.42 29.55
CA ALA A 147 -27.85 -3.87 30.90
C ALA A 147 -29.08 -4.61 31.44
N ALA A 148 -28.86 -5.80 31.99
CA ALA A 148 -29.87 -6.53 32.75
C ALA A 148 -30.31 -5.70 33.98
N PRO A 149 -31.59 -5.76 34.38
CA PRO A 149 -32.07 -5.01 35.54
C PRO A 149 -31.53 -5.65 36.83
N VAL A 150 -30.82 -4.84 37.64
CA VAL A 150 -30.39 -5.25 38.98
C VAL A 150 -31.48 -4.81 39.96
N ALA A 151 -32.04 -5.79 40.66
CA ALA A 151 -33.10 -5.62 41.64
C ALA A 151 -32.65 -4.73 42.81
N GLN A 152 -33.52 -3.79 43.19
CA GLN A 152 -33.41 -3.06 44.45
C GLN A 152 -33.89 -3.96 45.59
N VAL A 153 -33.09 -4.07 46.66
CA VAL A 153 -33.59 -4.34 48.02
C VAL A 153 -32.77 -3.52 49.00
N SER A 154 -33.47 -2.59 49.69
CA SER A 154 -32.97 -1.73 50.76
C SER A 154 -32.77 -2.51 52.07
N PRO A 155 -31.96 -2.00 53.00
CA PRO A 155 -32.22 -2.22 54.42
C PRO A 155 -32.47 -0.89 55.17
N THR A 156 -33.44 -0.93 56.09
CA THR A 156 -33.53 -0.07 57.28
C THR A 156 -33.12 -0.92 58.47
#